data_AF-A0AAV8Y3K2-F1
#
_entry.id   AF-A0AAV8Y3K2-F1
#
_cell.length_a   1.000
_cell.length_b   1.000
_cell.length_c   1.000
_cell.angle_alpha   90.00
_cell.angle_beta   90.00
_cell.angle_gamma   90.00
#
_symmetry.space_group_name_H-M   'P 1'
#
loop_
_entity.id
_entity.type
_entity.pdbx_description
1 polymer ?
#
loop_
_entity_poly.entity_id
_entity_poly.type
_entity_poly.pdbx_seq_one_letter_code
_entity_poly.pdbx_strand_id
1 'polypeptide(L)'
;MKDRFAAVFIGFKESAFFAGIPQSFGEITSCSGRRKVNIGSDSCNQWRSLGTSKLQIKYQILISLLGVSGFWRGLLPVVPAGRVWFRKETATLRDIPKDSHHRFQHNMASFNFLIHRLLNFPLSKDRFEHEKQLIKNIAKNNGYSVHLIDKLIRKHEFKRTLYNSTTFCRDTDNSKFASLPYEPKFT
;
A
#
# COMPACT_ATOMS: atom_id res chain seq x y z
N MET A 1 -25.79 17.01 53.26
CA MET A 1 -25.10 15.90 53.95
C MET A 1 -24.61 14.96 52.85
N LYS A 2 -23.31 14.99 52.54
CA LYS A 2 -22.34 13.91 52.84
C LYS A 2 -22.60 12.68 51.96
N ASP A 3 -21.73 12.10 51.14
CA ASP A 3 -20.31 12.23 50.84
C ASP A 3 -20.08 11.44 49.51
N ARG A 4 -19.28 11.97 48.57
CA ARG A 4 -17.95 11.46 48.16
C ARG A 4 -17.84 9.96 47.80
N PHE A 5 -17.68 9.67 46.50
CA PHE A 5 -16.84 8.59 45.98
C PHE A 5 -16.13 9.15 44.73
N ALA A 6 -14.93 9.70 44.87
CA ALA A 6 -13.64 9.02 44.89
C ALA A 6 -13.30 8.39 43.53
N ALA A 7 -12.47 9.13 42.79
CA ALA A 7 -11.79 8.71 41.58
C ALA A 7 -10.80 7.58 41.88
N VAL A 8 -10.69 6.63 40.95
CA VAL A 8 -9.57 5.68 40.89
C VAL A 8 -8.86 5.88 39.56
N PHE A 9 -7.78 6.65 39.63
CA PHE A 9 -6.69 6.65 38.67
C PHE A 9 -5.92 5.33 38.80
N ILE A 10 -5.74 4.59 37.71
CA ILE A 10 -4.63 3.63 37.61
C ILE A 10 -3.92 3.92 36.29
N GLY A 11 -2.75 4.53 36.41
CA GLY A 11 -1.79 4.71 35.34
C GLY A 11 -1.16 3.37 34.95
N PHE A 12 -1.12 3.08 33.65
CA PHE A 12 -0.39 1.95 33.11
C PHE A 12 1.04 2.40 32.84
N LYS A 13 1.95 2.00 33.74
CA LYS A 13 3.40 2.21 33.64
C LYS A 13 3.98 1.36 32.51
N GLU A 14 4.84 1.99 31.71
CA GLU A 14 5.92 1.32 31.00
C GLU A 14 6.83 0.59 32.00
N SER A 15 7.16 -0.65 31.71
CA SER A 15 8.32 -1.33 32.26
C SER A 15 8.92 -2.24 31.20
N ALA A 16 10.05 -1.80 30.66
CA ALA A 16 11.04 -2.67 30.03
C ALA A 16 11.64 -3.60 31.11
N PHE A 17 11.74 -4.90 30.83
CA PHE A 17 12.69 -5.79 31.50
C PHE A 17 12.91 -7.07 30.69
N PHE A 18 14.20 -7.31 30.35
CA PHE A 18 14.98 -8.57 30.26
C PHE A 18 14.33 -9.84 29.68
N ALA A 19 15.03 -10.83 29.13
CA ALA A 19 16.38 -11.05 28.59
C ALA A 19 16.36 -12.53 28.15
N GLY A 20 17.24 -12.90 27.24
CA GLY A 20 17.75 -14.27 27.12
C GLY A 20 16.80 -15.33 26.55
N ILE A 21 16.91 -15.59 25.25
CA ILE A 21 16.63 -16.93 24.70
C ILE A 21 17.87 -17.35 23.88
N PRO A 22 18.39 -18.57 24.12
CA PRO A 22 19.75 -18.97 23.76
C PRO A 22 20.00 -19.18 22.27
N GLN A 23 21.25 -18.90 21.89
CA GLN A 23 21.88 -19.40 20.68
C GLN A 23 22.05 -20.92 20.79
N SER A 24 21.37 -21.69 19.95
CA SER A 24 21.80 -23.03 19.59
C SER A 24 22.12 -23.05 18.10
N PHE A 25 23.41 -23.01 17.81
CA PHE A 25 24.00 -23.27 16.51
C PHE A 25 23.69 -24.71 16.10
N GLY A 26 22.93 -24.87 15.02
CA GLY A 26 22.89 -26.12 14.25
C GLY A 26 23.78 -25.95 13.03
N GLU A 27 24.90 -26.66 13.02
CA GLU A 27 25.78 -26.83 11.87
C GLU A 27 24.98 -27.44 10.71
N ILE A 28 24.91 -26.74 9.59
CA ILE A 28 24.59 -27.36 8.30
C ILE A 28 25.87 -27.35 7.48
N THR A 29 26.30 -28.57 7.21
CA THR A 29 27.46 -28.96 6.45
C THR A 29 27.47 -28.39 5.05
N SER A 30 28.69 -28.18 4.59
CA SER A 30 29.11 -27.62 3.32
C SER A 30 28.46 -28.27 2.09
N CYS A 31 27.92 -27.45 1.19
CA CYS A 31 27.77 -27.79 -0.21
C CYS A 31 28.33 -26.67 -1.09
N SER A 32 29.52 -26.94 -1.64
CA SER A 32 30.04 -26.53 -2.94
C SER A 32 29.85 -25.08 -3.40
N GLY A 33 30.95 -24.32 -3.26
CA GLY A 33 31.47 -23.32 -4.18
C GLY A 33 30.54 -22.73 -5.25
N ARG A 34 30.08 -21.51 -5.01
CA ARG A 34 29.57 -20.63 -6.06
C ARG A 34 30.36 -19.33 -6.02
N ARG A 35 31.38 -19.22 -6.90
CA ARG A 35 32.17 -18.00 -7.08
C ARG A 35 31.25 -16.89 -7.61
N LYS A 36 31.00 -15.88 -6.79
CA LYS A 36 30.39 -14.62 -7.21
C LYS A 36 31.45 -13.79 -7.91
N VAL A 37 31.29 -13.53 -9.19
CA VAL A 37 32.05 -12.50 -9.90
C VAL A 37 31.17 -11.27 -9.97
N ASN A 38 31.52 -10.24 -9.20
CA ASN A 38 30.87 -8.93 -9.25
C ASN A 38 31.39 -8.19 -10.48
N ILE A 39 30.51 -7.95 -11.45
CA ILE A 39 30.75 -6.97 -12.50
C ILE A 39 29.85 -5.78 -12.16
N GLY A 40 30.48 -4.67 -11.78
CA GLY A 40 29.81 -3.44 -11.39
C GLY A 40 28.93 -2.90 -12.51
N SER A 41 27.75 -2.41 -12.14
CA SER A 41 26.94 -1.55 -13.02
C SER A 41 26.39 -0.41 -12.19
N ASP A 42 27.22 0.62 -12.04
CA ASP A 42 26.81 1.94 -11.60
C ASP A 42 26.04 2.61 -12.74
N SER A 43 24.71 2.69 -12.63
CA SER A 43 23.90 3.75 -13.23
C SER A 43 22.42 3.50 -12.97
N CYS A 44 21.87 4.11 -11.92
CA CYS A 44 20.42 4.28 -11.87
C CYS A 44 20.05 5.62 -11.20
N ASN A 45 19.71 6.57 -12.08
CA ASN A 45 18.67 7.58 -11.91
C ASN A 45 19.02 8.91 -11.25
N GLN A 46 19.90 9.65 -11.92
CA GLN A 46 19.97 11.11 -11.89
C GLN A 46 19.07 11.74 -12.98
N TRP A 47 17.75 11.50 -12.94
CA TRP A 47 16.79 12.16 -13.85
C TRP A 47 15.40 12.32 -13.19
N ARG A 48 15.29 13.18 -12.17
CA ARG A 48 14.00 13.72 -11.69
C ARG A 48 14.10 15.17 -11.23
N SER A 49 14.64 16.04 -12.08
CA SER A 49 14.29 17.45 -12.01
C SER A 49 14.60 18.05 -13.35
N LEU A 50 13.59 18.37 -14.15
CA LEU A 50 13.61 19.45 -15.14
C LEU A 50 12.25 19.50 -15.84
N GLY A 51 11.51 20.60 -15.61
CA GLY A 51 10.74 21.24 -16.68
C GLY A 51 9.25 20.91 -16.82
N THR A 52 8.39 21.35 -15.89
CA THR A 52 6.95 21.50 -16.16
C THR A 52 6.42 22.94 -16.04
N SER A 53 7.28 23.95 -15.82
CA SER A 53 6.84 25.33 -15.62
C SER A 53 6.73 26.18 -16.89
N LYS A 54 7.40 25.83 -18.01
CA LYS A 54 7.44 26.70 -19.21
C LYS A 54 6.31 26.47 -20.24
N LEU A 55 5.57 25.37 -20.17
CA LEU A 55 4.48 25.08 -21.12
C LEU A 55 3.11 25.62 -20.66
N GLN A 56 2.91 25.90 -19.38
CA GLN A 56 1.65 26.42 -18.85
C GLN A 56 1.39 27.89 -19.22
N ILE A 57 2.44 28.69 -19.43
CA ILE A 57 2.29 30.13 -19.69
C ILE A 57 1.90 30.43 -21.16
N LYS A 58 2.27 29.56 -22.11
CA LYS A 58 1.95 29.78 -23.54
C LYS A 58 0.47 29.58 -23.86
N TYR A 59 -0.24 28.69 -23.14
CA TYR A 59 -1.66 28.43 -23.41
C TYR A 59 -2.60 29.52 -22.89
N GLN A 60 -2.19 30.31 -21.89
CA GLN A 60 -3.04 31.40 -21.37
C GLN A 60 -3.06 32.64 -22.26
N ILE A 61 -2.01 32.89 -23.06
CA ILE A 61 -1.94 34.07 -23.92
C ILE A 61 -2.73 33.86 -25.23
N LEU A 62 -2.94 32.61 -25.66
CA LEU A 62 -3.70 32.33 -26.89
C LEU A 62 -5.23 32.48 -26.70
N ILE A 63 -5.73 32.31 -25.47
CA ILE A 63 -7.17 32.33 -25.17
C ILE A 63 -7.73 33.77 -25.12
N SER A 64 -6.89 34.76 -24.79
CA SER A 64 -7.29 36.17 -24.72
C SER A 64 -7.38 36.87 -26.09
N LEU A 65 -6.81 36.30 -27.16
CA LEU A 65 -6.79 36.92 -28.50
C LEU A 65 -8.00 36.57 -29.39
N LEU A 66 -8.83 35.59 -29.00
CA LEU A 66 -9.92 35.09 -29.87
C LEU A 66 -11.32 35.62 -29.53
N GLY A 67 -11.50 36.48 -28.52
CA GLY A 67 -12.74 37.27 -28.36
C GLY A 67 -14.06 36.46 -28.23
N VAL A 68 -14.03 35.14 -28.07
CA VAL A 68 -15.23 34.31 -27.94
C VAL A 68 -15.69 34.29 -26.48
N SER A 69 -16.20 35.42 -26.03
CA SER A 69 -16.82 35.54 -24.71
C SER A 69 -18.24 34.93 -24.75
N GLY A 70 -18.39 33.75 -24.17
CA GLY A 70 -19.59 33.47 -23.36
C GLY A 70 -20.73 32.67 -23.99
N PHE A 71 -20.50 31.54 -24.66
CA PHE A 71 -21.64 30.70 -25.08
C PHE A 71 -21.57 29.18 -24.81
N TRP A 72 -20.50 28.64 -24.23
CA TRP A 72 -20.41 27.18 -23.98
C TRP A 72 -19.85 26.80 -22.59
N ARG A 73 -20.14 27.58 -21.55
CA ARG A 73 -19.79 27.22 -20.15
C ARG A 73 -20.99 26.71 -19.34
N GLY A 74 -21.97 26.06 -19.99
CA GLY A 74 -23.25 25.73 -19.36
C GLY A 74 -23.57 24.26 -19.10
N LEU A 75 -22.89 23.28 -19.72
CA LEU A 75 -23.47 21.92 -19.77
C LEU A 75 -22.51 20.74 -19.76
N LEU A 76 -21.26 20.94 -19.33
CA LEU A 76 -20.39 19.81 -19.05
C LEU A 76 -19.90 19.91 -17.61
N PRO A 77 -20.20 18.93 -16.74
CA PRO A 77 -19.57 18.86 -15.44
C PRO A 77 -18.07 18.79 -15.70
N VAL A 78 -17.33 19.81 -15.23
CA VAL A 78 -15.88 19.79 -15.22
C VAL A 78 -15.48 18.64 -14.30
N VAL A 79 -15.29 17.45 -14.86
CA VAL A 79 -14.71 16.33 -14.13
C VAL A 79 -13.26 16.74 -13.87
N PRO A 80 -12.87 17.04 -12.62
CA PRO A 80 -11.51 17.46 -12.33
C PRO A 80 -10.56 16.37 -12.80
N ALA A 81 -9.53 16.77 -13.54
CA ALA A 81 -8.49 15.91 -14.08
C ALA A 81 -7.68 15.30 -12.92
N GLY A 82 -8.20 14.19 -12.41
CA GLY A 82 -7.60 13.33 -11.41
C GLY A 82 -8.53 12.14 -11.31
N ARG A 83 -8.08 10.97 -11.74
CA ARG A 83 -8.89 9.75 -11.80
C ARG A 83 -9.39 9.39 -10.39
N VAL A 84 -10.56 9.90 -10.02
CA VAL A 84 -11.18 9.66 -8.72
C VAL A 84 -11.67 8.21 -8.70
N TRP A 85 -11.29 7.46 -7.68
CA TRP A 85 -11.90 6.16 -7.43
C TRP A 85 -13.33 6.39 -6.96
N PHE A 86 -14.28 6.11 -7.86
CA PHE A 86 -15.71 6.13 -7.58
C PHE A 86 -16.25 4.70 -7.69
N ARG A 87 -16.85 4.20 -6.62
CA ARG A 87 -17.67 2.98 -6.69
C ARG A 87 -19.03 3.39 -7.23
N LYS A 88 -19.57 2.61 -8.17
CA LYS A 88 -20.94 2.84 -8.65
C LYS A 88 -21.90 2.70 -7.48
N GLU A 89 -22.95 3.52 -7.45
CA GLU A 89 -24.01 3.44 -6.43
C GLU A 89 -24.70 2.06 -6.43
N THR A 90 -24.70 1.39 -7.59
CA THR A 90 -25.26 0.04 -7.77
C THR A 90 -24.31 -1.09 -7.35
N ALA A 91 -23.10 -0.79 -6.86
CA ALA A 91 -22.14 -1.81 -6.48
C ALA A 91 -22.65 -2.59 -5.26
N THR A 92 -22.93 -3.88 -5.46
CA THR A 92 -23.28 -4.79 -4.36
C THR A 92 -22.07 -4.91 -3.42
N LEU A 93 -22.24 -4.52 -2.16
CA LEU A 93 -21.22 -4.59 -1.09
C LEU A 93 -20.94 -6.04 -0.64
N ARG A 94 -20.86 -6.96 -1.60
CA ARG A 94 -20.78 -8.41 -1.41
C ARG A 94 -19.44 -8.90 -1.91
N ASP A 95 -18.68 -9.47 -0.99
CA ASP A 95 -17.42 -10.15 -1.25
C ASP A 95 -17.61 -11.64 -0.93
N ILE A 96 -16.53 -12.42 -0.92
CA ILE A 96 -16.59 -13.81 -0.49
C ILE A 96 -16.89 -13.84 1.02
N PRO A 97 -17.97 -14.50 1.48
CA PRO A 97 -18.34 -14.53 2.89
C PRO A 97 -17.36 -15.35 3.72
N LYS A 98 -17.30 -15.05 5.03
CA LYS A 98 -16.45 -15.75 5.99
C LYS A 98 -16.68 -17.26 6.02
N ASP A 99 -17.94 -17.67 5.90
CA ASP A 99 -18.37 -19.07 6.03
C ASP A 99 -18.28 -19.84 4.70
N SER A 100 -17.67 -19.25 3.66
CA SER A 100 -17.39 -19.95 2.42
C SER A 100 -16.31 -21.03 2.60
N HIS A 101 -16.38 -22.09 1.79
CA HIS A 101 -15.42 -23.20 1.79
C HIS A 101 -14.11 -22.89 1.04
N HIS A 102 -13.79 -21.61 0.86
CA HIS A 102 -12.57 -21.18 0.17
C HIS A 102 -11.40 -21.04 1.15
N ARG A 103 -10.17 -21.18 0.64
CA ARG A 103 -8.98 -20.93 1.46
C ARG A 103 -9.00 -19.48 1.94
N PHE A 104 -8.61 -19.28 3.20
CA PHE A 104 -8.58 -17.96 3.86
C PHE A 104 -7.85 -16.89 3.04
N GLN A 105 -6.79 -17.27 2.32
CA GLN A 105 -6.02 -16.35 1.48
C GLN A 105 -6.85 -15.73 0.35
N HIS A 106 -7.73 -16.50 -0.30
CA HIS A 106 -8.60 -15.99 -1.36
C HIS A 106 -9.64 -15.02 -0.80
N ASN A 107 -10.20 -15.36 0.36
CA ASN A 107 -11.18 -14.50 1.04
C ASN A 107 -10.56 -13.16 1.44
N MET A 108 -9.31 -13.18 1.92
CA MET A 108 -8.59 -11.97 2.29
C MET A 108 -8.06 -11.17 1.09
N ALA A 109 -7.97 -11.77 -0.11
CA ALA A 109 -7.44 -11.11 -1.29
C ALA A 109 -8.26 -9.86 -1.67
N SER A 110 -9.59 -9.93 -1.60
CA SER A 110 -10.49 -8.80 -1.85
C SER A 110 -10.20 -7.64 -0.90
N PHE A 111 -10.15 -7.90 0.41
CA PHE A 111 -9.87 -6.85 1.40
C PHE A 111 -8.47 -6.24 1.25
N ASN A 112 -7.45 -7.07 0.99
CA ASN A 112 -6.09 -6.58 0.75
C ASN A 112 -6.03 -5.68 -0.49
N PHE A 113 -6.76 -6.02 -1.56
CA PHE A 113 -6.87 -5.17 -2.74
C PHE A 113 -7.53 -3.82 -2.43
N LEU A 114 -8.64 -3.81 -1.68
CA LEU A 114 -9.31 -2.57 -1.29
C LEU A 114 -8.44 -1.67 -0.42
N ILE A 115 -7.74 -2.25 0.55
CA ILE A 115 -6.83 -1.51 1.46
C ILE A 115 -5.61 -0.98 0.71
N HIS A 116 -5.03 -1.79 -0.18
CA HIS A 116 -3.92 -1.37 -1.04
C HIS A 116 -4.31 -0.14 -1.87
N ARG A 117 -5.54 -0.12 -2.40
CA ARG A 117 -6.06 1.04 -3.13
C ARG A 117 -6.30 2.23 -2.21
N LEU A 118 -6.91 2.02 -1.04
CA LEU A 118 -7.15 3.09 -0.07
C LEU A 118 -5.86 3.88 0.26
N LEU A 119 -4.72 3.20 0.39
CA LEU A 119 -3.45 3.82 0.76
C LEU A 119 -2.65 4.42 -0.40
N ASN A 120 -2.73 3.83 -1.60
CA ASN A 120 -1.91 4.27 -2.73
C ASN A 120 -2.56 5.36 -3.59
N PHE A 121 -3.88 5.52 -3.52
CA PHE A 121 -4.56 6.56 -4.29
C PHE A 121 -4.52 7.90 -3.55
N PRO A 122 -4.24 9.02 -4.24
CA PRO A 122 -4.30 10.34 -3.64
C PRO A 122 -5.76 10.76 -3.45
N LEU A 123 -6.29 10.58 -2.24
CA LEU A 123 -7.65 10.94 -1.84
C LEU A 123 -7.63 12.14 -0.89
N SER A 124 -8.74 12.91 -0.84
CA SER A 124 -8.94 13.86 0.26
C SER A 124 -9.20 13.09 1.56
N LYS A 125 -8.95 13.73 2.71
CA LYS A 125 -9.15 13.13 4.03
C LYS A 125 -10.59 12.63 4.23
N ASP A 126 -11.58 13.41 3.80
CA ASP A 126 -12.99 13.04 3.95
C ASP A 126 -13.35 11.81 3.12
N ARG A 127 -12.85 11.75 1.88
CA ARG A 127 -13.05 10.59 1.00
C ARG A 127 -12.33 9.35 1.49
N PHE A 128 -11.14 9.53 2.08
CA PHE A 128 -10.38 8.45 2.67
C PHE A 128 -11.15 7.82 3.84
N GLU A 129 -11.68 8.62 4.76
CA GLU A 129 -12.47 8.09 5.88
C GLU A 129 -13.80 7.48 5.40
N HIS A 130 -14.45 8.07 4.41
CA HIS A 130 -15.65 7.49 3.80
C HIS A 130 -15.37 6.11 3.18
N GLU A 131 -14.30 5.98 2.39
CA GLU A 131 -13.93 4.71 1.77
C GLU A 131 -13.52 3.66 2.81
N LYS A 132 -12.81 4.06 3.86
CA LYS A 132 -12.46 3.20 5.00
C LYS A 132 -13.71 2.69 5.73
N GLN A 133 -14.69 3.56 5.99
CA GLN A 133 -15.97 3.15 6.56
C GLN A 133 -16.73 2.19 5.64
N LEU A 134 -16.70 2.44 4.33
CA LEU A 134 -17.32 1.56 3.34
C LEU A 134 -16.68 0.17 3.34
N ILE A 135 -15.35 0.07 3.40
CA ILE A 135 -14.65 -1.24 3.52
C ILE A 135 -15.05 -1.96 4.82
N LYS A 136 -15.19 -1.25 5.94
CA LYS A 136 -15.68 -1.83 7.20
C LYS A 136 -17.12 -2.36 7.08
N ASN A 137 -17.98 -1.64 6.36
CA ASN A 137 -19.34 -2.08 6.10
C ASN A 137 -19.38 -3.33 5.21
N ILE A 138 -18.55 -3.39 4.15
CA ILE A 138 -18.39 -4.60 3.35
C ILE A 138 -17.95 -5.77 4.24
N ALA A 139 -16.95 -5.58 5.09
CA ALA A 139 -16.48 -6.64 5.99
C ALA A 139 -17.60 -7.15 6.92
N LYS A 140 -18.35 -6.23 7.54
CA LYS A 140 -19.49 -6.56 8.41
C LYS A 140 -20.58 -7.34 7.67
N ASN A 141 -20.93 -6.91 6.45
CA ASN A 141 -21.95 -7.58 5.63
C ASN A 141 -21.55 -8.99 5.22
N ASN A 142 -20.25 -9.27 5.11
CA ASN A 142 -19.71 -10.59 4.73
C ASN A 142 -19.32 -11.46 5.95
N GLY A 143 -19.70 -11.05 7.17
CA GLY A 143 -19.48 -11.82 8.40
C GLY A 143 -18.07 -11.69 9.02
N TYR A 144 -17.28 -10.70 8.59
CA TYR A 144 -15.96 -10.42 9.15
C TYR A 144 -16.01 -9.38 10.27
N SER A 145 -15.05 -9.46 11.20
CA SER A 145 -14.90 -8.47 12.26
C SER A 145 -14.30 -7.17 11.72
N VAL A 146 -14.83 -6.03 12.18
CA VAL A 146 -14.32 -4.71 11.79
C VAL A 146 -12.86 -4.50 12.22
N HIS A 147 -12.47 -5.08 13.37
CA HIS A 147 -11.11 -5.04 13.87
C HIS A 147 -10.09 -5.70 12.95
N LEU A 148 -10.50 -6.70 12.15
CA LEU A 148 -9.64 -7.33 11.15
C LEU A 148 -9.19 -6.32 10.10
N ILE A 149 -10.10 -5.45 9.65
CA ILE A 149 -9.78 -4.40 8.66
C ILE A 149 -8.78 -3.40 9.24
N ASP A 150 -8.97 -2.96 10.49
CA ASP A 150 -8.02 -2.06 11.16
C ASP A 150 -6.62 -2.69 11.29
N LYS A 151 -6.55 -4.00 11.58
CA LYS A 151 -5.28 -4.75 11.62
C LYS A 151 -4.61 -4.81 10.23
N LEU A 152 -5.39 -5.04 9.17
CA LEU A 152 -4.86 -5.07 7.81
C LEU A 152 -4.35 -3.69 7.36
N ILE A 153 -5.06 -2.62 7.68
CA ILE A 153 -4.63 -1.23 7.38
C ILE A 153 -3.28 -0.96 8.07
N ARG A 154 -3.18 -1.20 9.38
CA ARG A 154 -1.92 -1.03 10.14
C ARG A 154 -0.78 -1.85 9.54
N LYS A 155 -1.04 -3.08 9.11
CA LYS A 155 -0.05 -3.94 8.46
C LYS A 155 0.46 -3.34 7.15
N HIS A 156 -0.43 -2.78 6.33
CA HIS A 156 -0.04 -2.13 5.07
C HIS A 156 0.70 -0.80 5.31
N GLU A 157 0.24 0.02 6.24
CA GLU A 157 0.90 1.26 6.64
C GLU A 157 2.31 0.98 7.16
N PHE A 158 2.47 0.01 8.07
CA PHE A 158 3.78 -0.38 8.58
C PHE A 158 4.72 -0.80 7.45
N LYS A 159 4.26 -1.63 6.51
CA LYS A 159 5.05 -2.04 5.35
C LYS A 159 5.46 -0.85 4.48
N ARG A 160 4.56 0.11 4.29
CA ARG A 160 4.81 1.32 3.51
C ARG A 160 5.82 2.24 4.21
N THR A 161 5.65 2.46 5.51
CA THR A 161 6.59 3.24 6.32
C THR A 161 7.97 2.61 6.29
N LEU A 162 8.05 1.29 6.48
CA LEU A 162 9.31 0.55 6.41
C LEU A 162 9.98 0.74 5.04
N TYR A 163 9.23 0.61 3.96
CA TYR A 163 9.74 0.82 2.60
C TYR A 163 10.24 2.25 2.36
N ASN A 164 9.54 3.24 2.90
CA ASN A 164 9.91 4.65 2.77
C ASN A 164 11.08 5.05 3.68
N SER A 165 11.27 4.36 4.82
CA SER A 165 12.33 4.67 5.78
C SER A 165 13.67 4.03 5.41
N THR A 166 13.66 2.89 4.71
CA THR A 166 14.89 2.20 4.34
C THR A 166 15.52 2.85 3.11
N THR A 167 16.78 3.23 3.20
CA THR A 167 17.60 3.70 2.06
C THR A 167 18.11 2.57 1.18
N PHE A 168 18.02 1.31 1.66
CA PHE A 168 18.36 0.14 0.86
C PHE A 168 17.44 0.05 -0.35
N CYS A 169 18.00 0.31 -1.54
CA CYS A 169 17.39 -0.11 -2.79
C CYS A 169 17.19 -1.62 -2.68
N ARG A 170 15.94 -2.08 -2.67
CA ARG A 170 15.68 -3.49 -2.95
C ARG A 170 16.10 -3.66 -4.39
N ASP A 171 17.22 -4.33 -4.61
CA ASP A 171 17.54 -4.86 -5.93
C ASP A 171 16.30 -5.66 -6.33
N THR A 172 15.53 -5.13 -7.29
CA THR A 172 14.62 -5.97 -8.05
C THR A 172 15.58 -6.83 -8.82
N ASP A 173 15.98 -7.95 -8.23
CA ASP A 173 16.89 -8.90 -8.83
C ASP A 173 16.31 -9.21 -10.20
N ASN A 174 16.80 -8.53 -11.23
CA ASN A 174 16.67 -8.93 -12.61
C ASN A 174 17.64 -10.11 -12.75
N SER A 175 17.44 -11.14 -11.92
CA SER A 175 18.21 -12.38 -11.96
C SER A 175 17.89 -12.96 -13.32
N LYS A 176 18.77 -12.71 -14.28
CA LYS A 176 18.73 -13.34 -15.59
C LYS A 176 18.85 -14.83 -15.32
N PHE A 177 17.74 -15.55 -15.41
CA PHE A 177 17.77 -17.00 -15.28
C PHE A 177 18.54 -17.56 -16.47
N ALA A 178 19.57 -18.35 -16.21
CA ALA A 178 20.29 -19.11 -17.23
C ALA A 178 19.91 -20.58 -17.08
N SER A 179 19.41 -21.19 -18.14
CA SER A 179 19.23 -22.65 -18.19
C SER A 179 20.60 -23.30 -18.32
N LEU A 180 20.96 -24.14 -17.36
CA LEU A 180 22.14 -25.00 -17.50
C LEU A 180 21.72 -26.29 -18.21
N PRO A 181 22.45 -26.75 -19.24
CA PRO A 181 22.21 -28.06 -19.81
C PRO A 181 22.43 -29.14 -18.74
N TYR A 182 21.59 -30.19 -18.77
CA TYR A 182 21.75 -31.33 -17.88
C TYR A 182 22.90 -32.21 -18.39
N GLU A 183 23.98 -32.28 -17.62
CA GLU A 183 25.07 -33.22 -17.88
C GLU A 183 24.88 -34.47 -17.01
N PRO A 184 24.64 -35.65 -17.61
CA PRO A 184 24.55 -36.90 -16.84
C PRO A 184 25.91 -37.28 -16.27
N LYS A 185 25.92 -38.00 -15.15
CA LYS A 185 27.14 -38.57 -14.58
C LYS A 185 27.64 -39.69 -15.49
N PHE A 186 28.90 -39.63 -15.91
CA PHE A 186 29.55 -40.77 -16.56
C PHE A 186 29.79 -41.85 -15.50
N THR A 187 29.16 -43.02 -15.69
CA THR A 187 29.36 -44.24 -14.89
C THR A 187 30.44 -45.11 -15.49
#